data_AF-A0A0A9GCC7-F1
#
_entry.id   AF-A0A0A9GCC7-F1
#
_cell.length_a   1.000
_cell.length_b   1.000
_cell.length_c   1.000
_cell.angle_alpha   90.00
_cell.angle_beta   90.00
_cell.angle_gamma   90.00
#
_symmetry.space_group_name_H-M   'P 1'
#
loop_
_entity.id
_entity.type
_entity.pdbx_description
1 polymer ?
#
loop_
_entity_poly.entity_id
_entity_poly.type
_entity_poly.pdbx_seq_one_letter_code
_entity_poly.pdbx_strand_id
1 'polypeptide(L)'
;MHVLPDLEFVEKKYKDKPFTVVGVHSAKFDNEKDLEAIRNAVLRYNITHPVVNDGDMYLWRELGVNSWPTFVLIGPNGKVLAQISGEGHRKDLDDVVGAALEFYEEKKLLRKDPLPLSLEKDKDNRLLTSPLKFPGKLAIDVKNNRLFISDSNHNRIVSIFVPFFQVSTNRA
;
A
#
# COMPACT_ATOMS: atom_id res chain seq x y z
N MET A 1 -4.79 6.10 -3.94
CA MET A 1 -3.41 6.37 -3.52
C MET A 1 -2.55 6.26 -4.77
N HIS A 2 -2.12 7.39 -5.35
CA HIS A 2 -1.58 7.43 -6.71
C HIS A 2 -0.10 7.02 -6.80
N VAL A 3 0.60 6.96 -5.67
CA VAL A 3 2.03 6.60 -5.62
C VAL A 3 2.31 5.10 -5.69
N LEU A 4 1.33 4.24 -5.42
CA LEU A 4 1.56 2.80 -5.36
C LEU A 4 2.06 2.20 -6.67
N PRO A 5 1.56 2.59 -7.87
CA PRO A 5 2.13 2.15 -9.14
C PRO A 5 3.58 2.60 -9.36
N ASP A 6 3.97 3.76 -8.84
CA ASP A 6 5.36 4.26 -8.93
C ASP A 6 6.28 3.43 -8.03
N LEU A 7 5.85 3.12 -6.81
CA LEU A 7 6.57 2.23 -5.90
C LEU A 7 6.68 0.82 -6.48
N GLU A 8 5.58 0.26 -7.00
CA GLU A 8 5.58 -1.07 -7.61
C GLU A 8 6.56 -1.15 -8.80
N PHE A 9 6.67 -0.07 -9.60
CA PHE A 9 7.65 0.01 -10.66
C PHE A 9 9.09 -0.09 -10.12
N VAL A 10 9.45 0.71 -9.12
CA VAL A 10 10.79 0.73 -8.53
C VAL A 10 11.10 -0.61 -7.85
N GLU A 11 10.16 -1.16 -7.08
CA GLU A 11 10.28 -2.48 -6.44
C GLU A 11 10.54 -3.58 -7.47
N LYS A 12 9.81 -3.60 -8.59
CA LYS A 12 10.01 -4.59 -9.65
C LYS A 12 11.34 -4.42 -10.37
N LYS A 13 11.73 -3.17 -10.68
CA LYS A 13 12.97 -2.88 -11.39
C LYS A 13 14.21 -3.27 -10.58
N TYR A 14 14.18 -3.04 -9.26
CA TYR A 14 15.31 -3.27 -8.36
C TYR A 14 15.17 -4.52 -7.48
N LYS A 15 14.25 -5.44 -7.80
CA LYS A 15 13.95 -6.64 -6.99
C LYS A 15 15.16 -7.52 -6.66
N ASP A 16 16.15 -7.57 -7.55
CA ASP A 16 17.35 -8.40 -7.43
C ASP A 16 18.56 -7.59 -6.92
N LYS A 17 18.34 -6.32 -6.55
CA LYS A 17 19.33 -5.42 -5.97
C LYS A 17 19.10 -5.32 -4.45
N PRO A 18 20.13 -4.96 -3.67
CA PRO A 18 20.03 -4.77 -2.22
C PRO A 18 19.30 -3.45 -1.90
N PHE A 19 18.00 -3.41 -2.23
CA PHE A 19 17.09 -2.29 -2.11
C PHE A 19 15.76 -2.78 -1.54
N THR A 20 15.09 -1.95 -0.76
CA THR A 20 13.77 -2.25 -0.20
C THR A 20 12.99 -0.96 -0.01
N VAL A 21 11.71 -0.99 -0.38
CA VAL A 21 10.74 0.04 -0.03
C VAL A 21 10.18 -0.28 1.36
N VAL A 22 9.96 0.75 2.18
CA VAL A 22 9.22 0.63 3.44
C VAL A 22 8.13 1.69 3.43
N GLY A 23 6.88 1.27 3.53
CA GLY A 23 5.75 2.18 3.66
C GLY A 23 5.65 2.67 5.10
N VAL A 24 5.83 3.96 5.34
CA VAL A 24 5.58 4.56 6.65
C VAL A 24 4.20 5.20 6.62
N HIS A 25 3.23 4.54 7.25
CA HIS A 25 1.87 5.06 7.39
C HIS A 25 1.84 6.03 8.56
N SER A 26 2.03 7.32 8.28
CA SER A 26 1.83 8.40 9.26
C SER A 26 0.39 8.89 9.16
N ALA A 27 -0.41 8.62 10.19
CA ALA A 27 -1.85 8.88 10.21
C ALA A 27 -2.17 10.38 10.19
N LYS A 28 -3.02 10.85 9.28
CA LYS A 28 -3.49 12.25 9.25
C LYS A 28 -4.56 12.52 10.31
N PHE A 29 -5.39 11.51 10.58
CA PHE A 29 -6.49 11.57 11.54
C PHE A 29 -6.39 10.41 12.54
N ASP A 30 -6.96 10.56 13.75
CA ASP A 30 -6.88 9.53 14.79
C ASP A 30 -7.48 8.18 14.38
N ASN A 31 -8.54 8.21 13.57
CA ASN A 31 -9.15 6.99 13.03
C ASN A 31 -8.26 6.25 12.02
N GLU A 32 -7.19 6.87 11.51
CA GLU A 32 -6.23 6.25 10.62
C GLU A 32 -5.08 5.55 11.36
N LYS A 33 -5.05 5.62 12.71
CA LYS A 33 -4.05 4.93 13.54
C LYS A 33 -4.38 3.45 13.77
N ASP A 34 -5.62 3.05 13.51
CA ASP A 34 -6.13 1.70 13.76
C ASP A 34 -5.36 0.65 12.94
N LEU A 35 -4.73 -0.29 13.66
CA LEU A 35 -3.86 -1.29 13.04
C LEU A 35 -4.63 -2.19 12.07
N GLU A 36 -5.86 -2.58 12.42
CA GLU A 36 -6.68 -3.45 11.57
C GLU A 36 -7.14 -2.73 10.29
N ALA A 37 -7.47 -1.44 10.36
CA ALA A 37 -7.74 -0.61 9.19
C ALA A 37 -6.52 -0.54 8.26
N ILE A 38 -5.32 -0.37 8.81
CA ILE A 38 -4.07 -0.36 8.04
C ILE A 38 -3.80 -1.73 7.40
N ARG A 39 -3.94 -2.83 8.16
CA ARG A 39 -3.81 -4.20 7.60
C ARG A 39 -4.79 -4.42 6.45
N ASN A 40 -6.05 -4.01 6.61
CA ASN A 40 -7.04 -4.09 5.54
C ASN A 40 -6.67 -3.23 4.33
N ALA A 41 -6.07 -2.05 4.52
CA ALA A 41 -5.57 -1.23 3.43
C ALA A 41 -4.39 -1.90 2.69
N VAL A 42 -3.44 -2.49 3.43
CA VAL A 42 -2.32 -3.29 2.87
C VAL A 42 -2.85 -4.40 1.98
N LEU A 43 -3.85 -5.14 2.46
CA LEU A 43 -4.50 -6.21 1.70
C LEU A 43 -5.26 -5.69 0.48
N ARG A 44 -6.05 -4.62 0.66
CA ARG A 44 -6.88 -4.02 -0.39
C ARG A 44 -6.01 -3.49 -1.54
N TYR A 45 -4.89 -2.86 -1.24
CA TYR A 45 -3.99 -2.33 -2.25
C TYR A 45 -2.87 -3.29 -2.67
N ASN A 46 -2.90 -4.53 -2.18
CA ASN A 46 -1.91 -5.57 -2.49
C ASN A 46 -0.46 -5.09 -2.26
N ILE A 47 -0.23 -4.39 -1.14
CA ILE A 47 1.10 -3.91 -0.75
C ILE A 47 1.95 -5.11 -0.30
N THR A 48 3.15 -5.25 -0.87
CA THR A 48 4.06 -6.39 -0.59
C THR A 48 5.36 -6.00 0.10
N HIS A 49 5.67 -4.70 0.21
CA HIS A 49 6.76 -4.21 1.05
C HIS A 49 6.34 -4.15 2.54
N PRO A 50 7.33 -4.10 3.46
CA PRO A 50 7.08 -3.76 4.86
C PRO A 50 6.30 -2.46 5.02
N VAL A 51 5.39 -2.44 5.99
CA VAL A 51 4.63 -1.24 6.37
C VAL A 51 4.76 -1.00 7.87
N VAL A 52 5.11 0.22 8.25
CA VAL A 52 5.19 0.71 9.62
C VAL A 52 3.95 1.55 9.92
N ASN A 53 3.28 1.29 11.04
CA ASN A 53 2.25 2.17 11.58
C ASN A 53 2.92 3.26 12.43
N ASP A 54 3.14 4.44 11.85
CA ASP A 54 3.70 5.63 12.52
C ASP A 54 2.55 6.54 13.01
N GLY A 55 1.63 5.96 13.78
CA GLY A 55 0.40 6.65 14.23
C GLY A 55 0.67 7.92 15.05
N ASP A 56 1.80 7.98 15.75
CA ASP A 56 2.20 9.15 16.54
C ASP A 56 3.12 10.12 15.78
N MET A 57 3.31 9.91 14.47
CA MET A 57 4.14 10.75 13.59
C MET A 57 5.59 10.91 14.08
N TYR A 58 6.18 9.88 14.70
CA TYR A 58 7.55 9.92 15.20
C TYR A 58 8.54 10.03 14.03
N LEU A 59 8.48 9.09 13.09
CA LEU A 59 9.38 9.10 11.92
C LEU A 59 9.11 10.31 11.03
N TRP A 60 7.84 10.69 10.88
CA TRP A 60 7.44 11.90 10.18
C TRP A 60 8.18 13.15 10.68
N ARG A 61 8.20 13.36 12.00
CA ARG A 61 8.88 14.51 12.63
C ARG A 61 10.40 14.39 12.57
N GLU A 62 10.95 13.24 12.90
CA GLU A 62 12.40 12.98 12.91
C GLU A 62 13.02 13.20 11.51
N LEU A 63 12.29 12.86 10.45
CA LEU A 63 12.73 13.05 9.06
C LEU A 63 12.37 14.43 8.49
N GLY A 64 11.76 15.32 9.29
CA GLY A 64 11.38 16.66 8.86
C GLY A 64 10.33 16.68 7.74
N VAL A 65 9.48 15.66 7.65
CA VAL A 65 8.45 15.56 6.60
C VAL A 65 7.32 16.55 6.87
N ASN A 66 6.76 17.14 5.83
CA ASN A 66 5.68 18.13 5.93
C ASN A 66 4.55 17.96 4.90
N SER A 67 4.61 16.93 4.06
CA SER A 67 3.61 16.68 3.01
C SER A 67 3.39 15.19 2.79
N TRP A 68 2.15 14.77 2.58
CA TRP A 68 1.87 13.46 2.00
C TRP A 68 1.73 13.60 0.48
N PRO A 69 2.31 12.70 -0.32
CA PRO A 69 3.37 11.75 0.04
C PRO A 69 4.75 12.43 0.08
N THR A 70 5.69 11.84 0.83
CA THR A 70 7.11 12.17 0.76
C THR A 70 7.92 10.87 0.72
N PHE A 71 8.91 10.81 -0.16
CA PHE A 71 9.85 9.71 -0.28
C PHE A 71 11.19 10.13 0.33
N VAL A 72 11.79 9.24 1.13
CA VAL A 72 13.10 9.46 1.73
C VAL A 72 14.01 8.30 1.34
N LEU A 73 15.10 8.58 0.63
CA LEU A 73 16.10 7.57 0.32
C LEU A 73 17.16 7.55 1.42
N ILE A 74 17.37 6.39 2.02
CA ILE A 74 18.35 6.17 3.10
C ILE A 74 19.46 5.24 2.58
N GLY A 75 20.72 5.67 2.74
CA GLY A 75 21.89 4.86 2.38
C GLY A 75 22.17 3.74 3.38
N PRO A 76 23.05 2.78 3.05
CA PRO A 76 23.38 1.64 3.91
C PRO A 76 24.03 2.03 5.24
N ASN A 77 24.50 3.28 5.38
CA ASN A 77 25.06 3.85 6.60
C ASN A 77 24.03 4.64 7.44
N GLY A 78 22.74 4.56 7.12
CA GLY A 78 21.67 5.25 7.82
C GLY A 78 21.53 6.74 7.49
N LYS A 79 22.29 7.26 6.52
CA LYS A 79 22.19 8.67 6.11
C LYS A 79 21.09 8.89 5.08
N VAL A 80 20.34 9.97 5.23
CA VAL A 80 19.41 10.44 4.20
C VAL A 80 20.21 10.95 2.99
N LEU A 81 19.88 10.43 1.81
CA LEU A 81 20.51 10.77 0.54
C LEU A 81 19.64 11.73 -0.29
N ALA A 82 18.33 11.56 -0.21
CA ALA A 82 17.35 12.40 -0.90
C ALA A 82 16.02 12.41 -0.17
N GLN A 83 15.29 13.50 -0.31
CA GLN A 83 13.90 13.64 0.10
C GLN A 83 13.11 14.28 -1.04
N ILE A 84 12.01 13.65 -1.45
CA ILE A 84 11.18 14.07 -2.59
C ILE A 84 9.74 14.16 -2.11
N SER A 85 9.15 15.34 -2.19
CA SER A 85 7.78 15.60 -1.73
C SER A 85 6.81 15.73 -2.89
N GLY A 86 5.62 15.14 -2.76
CA GLY A 86 4.56 15.19 -3.77
C GLY A 86 4.46 13.93 -4.64
N GLU A 87 3.42 13.90 -5.47
CA GLU A 87 3.15 12.81 -6.43
C GLU A 87 3.84 13.05 -7.78
N GLY A 88 4.01 12.00 -8.59
CA GLY A 88 4.47 12.13 -9.99
C GLY A 88 5.99 12.08 -10.21
N HIS A 89 6.76 11.76 -9.17
CA HIS A 89 8.23 11.74 -9.19
C HIS A 89 8.84 10.37 -9.53
N ARG A 90 8.16 9.52 -10.31
CA ARG A 90 8.64 8.17 -10.65
C ARG A 90 10.06 8.20 -11.23
N LYS A 91 10.33 9.10 -12.17
CA LYS A 91 11.65 9.20 -12.81
C LYS A 91 12.73 9.62 -11.82
N ASP A 92 12.43 10.60 -10.96
CA ASP A 92 13.39 11.09 -9.97
C ASP A 92 13.72 9.99 -8.94
N LEU A 93 12.70 9.21 -8.52
CA LEU A 93 12.89 8.03 -7.68
C LEU A 93 13.78 6.98 -8.34
N ASP A 94 13.52 6.71 -9.62
CA ASP A 94 14.29 5.73 -10.39
C ASP A 94 15.76 6.15 -10.52
N ASP A 95 16.00 7.40 -10.90
CA ASP A 95 17.35 7.94 -11.08
C ASP A 95 18.13 7.94 -9.76
N VAL A 96 17.51 8.39 -8.66
CA VAL A 96 18.20 8.49 -7.37
C VAL A 96 18.49 7.13 -6.74
N VAL A 97 17.58 6.16 -6.88
CA VAL A 97 17.80 4.78 -6.44
C VAL A 97 18.89 4.12 -7.29
N GLY A 98 18.85 4.28 -8.61
CA GLY A 98 19.86 3.77 -9.53
C GLY A 98 21.26 4.30 -9.19
N ALA A 99 21.40 5.62 -9.06
CA ALA A 99 22.67 6.26 -8.72
C ALA A 99 23.21 5.83 -7.35
N ALA A 100 22.34 5.69 -6.34
CA ALA A 100 22.75 5.22 -5.02
C ALA A 100 23.24 3.77 -5.06
N LEU A 101 22.52 2.89 -5.76
CA LEU A 101 22.92 1.50 -5.90
C LEU A 101 24.28 1.36 -6.58
N GLU A 102 24.51 2.08 -7.68
CA GLU A 102 25.80 2.08 -8.39
C GLU A 102 26.94 2.55 -7.47
N PHE A 103 26.78 3.71 -6.83
CA PHE A 103 27.79 4.28 -5.93
C PHE A 103 28.15 3.36 -4.75
N TYR A 104 27.16 2.77 -4.09
CA TYR A 104 27.40 1.92 -2.93
C TYR A 104 27.84 0.48 -3.29
N GLU A 105 27.53 0.02 -4.51
CA GLU A 105 28.02 -1.24 -5.06
C GLU A 105 29.53 -1.17 -5.31
N GLU A 106 30.03 -0.09 -5.92
CA GLU A 106 31.47 0.16 -6.10
C GLU A 106 32.23 0.19 -4.78
N LYS A 107 31.61 0.76 -3.74
CA LYS A 107 32.19 0.86 -2.39
C LYS A 107 32.06 -0.43 -1.57
N LYS A 108 31.37 -1.45 -2.08
CA LYS A 108 31.10 -2.72 -1.39
C LYS A 108 30.44 -2.54 -0.02
N LEU A 109 29.55 -1.54 0.09
CA LEU A 109 28.84 -1.21 1.33
C LEU A 109 27.42 -1.79 1.40
N LEU A 110 26.95 -2.44 0.33
CA LEU A 110 25.61 -3.01 0.25
C LEU A 110 25.58 -4.44 0.77
N ARG A 111 24.70 -4.70 1.74
CA ARG A 111 24.40 -6.05 2.24
C ARG A 111 23.42 -6.73 1.30
N LYS A 112 23.68 -8.00 0.95
CA LYS A 112 22.85 -8.78 0.00
C LYS A 112 21.89 -9.76 0.67
N ASP A 113 21.92 -9.85 2.00
CA ASP A 113 21.04 -10.74 2.74
C ASP A 113 19.58 -10.28 2.60
N PRO A 114 18.65 -11.18 2.24
CA PRO A 114 17.25 -10.81 2.06
C PRO A 114 16.63 -10.43 3.40
N LEU A 115 15.69 -9.50 3.37
CA LEU A 115 14.88 -9.20 4.54
C LEU A 115 13.87 -10.33 4.77
N PRO A 116 13.66 -10.78 6.02
CA PRO A 116 12.60 -11.74 6.31
C PRO A 116 11.24 -11.06 6.15
N LEU A 117 10.53 -11.39 5.07
CA LEU A 117 9.20 -10.86 4.78
C LEU A 117 8.11 -11.90 5.06
N SER A 118 7.00 -11.45 5.65
CA SER A 118 5.79 -12.24 5.85
C SER A 118 4.60 -11.40 5.39
N LEU A 119 3.99 -11.79 4.27
CA LEU A 119 2.93 -11.01 3.67
C LEU A 119 1.64 -11.15 4.47
N GLU A 120 0.93 -10.04 4.61
CA GLU A 120 -0.32 -10.00 5.37
C GLU A 120 -1.40 -10.87 4.73
N LYS A 121 -1.43 -10.96 3.39
CA LYS A 121 -2.38 -11.78 2.64
C LYS A 121 -2.25 -13.29 2.92
N ASP A 122 -1.08 -13.74 3.36
CA ASP A 122 -0.81 -15.15 3.63
C ASP A 122 -1.27 -15.56 5.04
N LYS A 123 -1.67 -14.59 5.88
CA LYS A 123 -2.13 -14.82 7.26
C LYS A 123 -3.65 -14.95 7.38
N ASP A 124 -4.41 -14.55 6.37
CA ASP A 124 -5.87 -14.53 6.41
C ASP A 124 -6.50 -15.48 5.38
N ASN A 125 -6.84 -16.68 5.83
CA ASN A 125 -7.50 -17.70 5.01
C ASN A 125 -8.86 -17.25 4.45
N ARG A 126 -9.53 -16.26 5.06
CA ARG A 126 -10.82 -15.73 4.56
C ARG A 126 -10.66 -15.08 3.19
N LEU A 127 -9.48 -14.52 2.89
CA LEU A 127 -9.18 -13.90 1.60
C LEU A 127 -9.08 -14.90 0.45
N LEU A 128 -8.86 -16.19 0.76
CA LEU A 128 -8.78 -17.27 -0.22
C LEU A 128 -10.15 -17.91 -0.47
N THR A 129 -11.01 -17.94 0.53
CA THR A 129 -12.28 -18.68 0.49
C THR A 129 -13.51 -17.81 0.25
N SER A 130 -13.42 -16.50 0.45
CA SER A 130 -14.56 -15.59 0.25
C SER A 130 -14.91 -15.42 -1.23
N PRO A 131 -16.20 -15.48 -1.60
CA PRO A 131 -16.63 -15.24 -2.98
C PRO A 131 -16.47 -13.77 -3.42
N LEU A 132 -16.36 -12.83 -2.48
CA LEU A 132 -16.11 -11.41 -2.72
C LEU A 132 -14.81 -10.97 -2.03
N LYS A 133 -14.08 -10.05 -2.63
CA LYS A 133 -12.81 -9.53 -2.11
C LYS A 133 -12.79 -8.01 -2.20
N PHE A 134 -12.85 -7.37 -1.04
CA PHE A 134 -12.95 -5.90 -0.89
C PHE A 134 -14.00 -5.26 -1.80
N PRO A 135 -15.30 -5.63 -1.70
CA PRO A 135 -16.34 -5.01 -2.51
C PRO A 135 -16.46 -3.51 -2.20
N GLY A 136 -16.24 -2.65 -3.20
CA GLY A 136 -16.10 -1.21 -3.00
C GLY A 136 -17.40 -0.42 -3.11
N LYS A 137 -18.33 -0.86 -3.96
CA LYS A 137 -19.61 -0.17 -4.22
C LYS A 137 -20.72 -1.15 -4.58
N LEU A 138 -21.96 -0.73 -4.34
CA LEU A 138 -23.18 -1.43 -4.70
C LEU A 138 -24.06 -0.53 -5.57
N ALA A 139 -24.76 -1.11 -6.55
CA ALA A 139 -25.81 -0.44 -7.30
C ALA A 139 -27.00 -1.39 -7.46
N ILE A 140 -28.22 -0.85 -7.41
CA ILE A 140 -29.45 -1.65 -7.42
C ILE A 140 -30.28 -1.24 -8.63
N ASP A 141 -30.75 -2.24 -9.38
CA ASP A 141 -31.80 -2.08 -10.38
C ASP A 141 -33.09 -2.72 -9.84
N VAL A 142 -33.94 -1.86 -9.27
CA VAL A 142 -35.20 -2.27 -8.65
C VAL A 142 -36.20 -2.80 -9.69
N LYS A 143 -36.17 -2.28 -10.93
CA LYS A 143 -37.13 -2.69 -11.97
C LYS A 143 -36.89 -4.15 -12.40
N ASN A 144 -35.62 -4.55 -12.45
CA ASN A 144 -35.22 -5.88 -12.89
C ASN A 144 -34.78 -6.80 -11.74
N ASN A 145 -34.96 -6.37 -10.48
CA ASN A 145 -34.58 -7.13 -9.29
C ASN A 145 -33.10 -7.57 -9.32
N ARG A 146 -32.18 -6.64 -9.60
CA ARG A 146 -30.74 -6.93 -9.67
C ARG A 146 -29.93 -6.09 -8.68
N LEU A 147 -28.92 -6.72 -8.08
CA LEU A 147 -27.85 -6.05 -7.35
C LEU A 147 -26.55 -6.21 -8.13
N PHE A 148 -25.85 -5.09 -8.35
CA PHE A 148 -24.52 -5.01 -8.90
C PHE A 148 -23.51 -4.72 -7.79
N ILE A 149 -22.48 -5.55 -7.70
CA ILE A 149 -21.41 -5.44 -6.71
C ILE A 149 -20.11 -5.15 -7.46
N SER A 150 -19.42 -4.06 -7.11
CA SER A 150 -18.04 -3.83 -7.55
C SER A 150 -17.11 -4.65 -6.65
N ASP A 151 -16.72 -5.83 -7.12
CA ASP A 151 -15.85 -6.76 -6.42
C ASP A 151 -14.37 -6.40 -6.69
N SER A 152 -13.93 -5.32 -6.04
CA SER A 152 -12.77 -4.53 -6.49
C SER A 152 -11.47 -5.33 -6.53
N ASN A 153 -11.19 -6.20 -5.56
CA ASN A 153 -9.96 -6.99 -5.56
C ASN A 153 -10.04 -8.30 -6.33
N HIS A 154 -11.21 -8.65 -6.89
CA HIS A 154 -11.32 -9.63 -7.98
C HIS A 154 -11.35 -8.96 -9.36
N ASN A 155 -11.22 -7.63 -9.44
CA ASN A 155 -11.23 -6.84 -10.68
C ASN A 155 -12.46 -7.14 -11.56
N ARG A 156 -13.64 -7.30 -10.97
CA ARG A 156 -14.87 -7.66 -11.69
C ARG A 156 -16.12 -6.96 -11.14
N ILE A 157 -17.20 -6.99 -11.92
CA ILE A 157 -18.55 -6.67 -11.46
C ILE A 157 -19.34 -7.96 -11.33
N VAL A 158 -20.03 -8.14 -10.19
CA VAL A 158 -20.93 -9.27 -9.95
C VAL A 158 -22.36 -8.77 -10.06
N SER A 159 -23.18 -9.41 -10.89
CA SER A 159 -24.62 -9.16 -10.99
C SER A 159 -25.38 -10.34 -10.42
N ILE A 160 -26.25 -10.10 -9.44
CA ILE A 160 -27.11 -11.13 -8.84
C ILE A 160 -28.58 -10.72 -8.94
N PHE A 161 -29.44 -11.71 -9.14
CA PHE A 161 -30.88 -11.53 -9.03
C PHE A 161 -31.29 -11.57 -7.55
N VAL A 162 -32.11 -10.60 -7.14
CA VAL A 162 -32.58 -10.45 -5.76
C VAL A 162 -34.11 -10.39 -5.78
N PRO A 163 -34.81 -11.50 -5.45
CA PRO A 163 -36.27 -11.58 -5.64
C PRO A 163 -37.05 -10.62 -4.73
N PHE A 164 -36.48 -10.22 -3.60
CA PHE A 164 -37.08 -9.28 -2.66
C PHE A 164 -36.01 -8.39 -2.03
N PHE A 165 -36.20 -7.08 -2.07
CA PHE A 165 -35.40 -6.14 -1.28
C PHE A 165 -36.13 -5.85 0.02
N GLN A 166 -35.56 -6.29 1.15
CA GLN A 166 -36.07 -5.95 2.48
C GLN A 166 -35.17 -4.87 3.08
N VAL A 167 -35.75 -3.71 3.40
CA VAL A 167 -35.06 -2.66 4.15
C VAL A 167 -35.27 -2.94 5.64
N SER A 168 -34.26 -3.46 6.33
CA SER A 168 -34.24 -3.49 7.79
C SER A 168 -33.66 -2.17 8.29
N THR A 169 -34.43 -1.45 9.11
CA THR A 169 -33.88 -0.33 9.89
C THR A 169 -33.49 -0.90 11.25
N ASN A 170 -32.19 -0.96 11.54
CA ASN A 170 -31.75 -1.12 12.91
C ASN A 170 -31.97 0.23 13.59
N ARG A 171 -33.10 0.37 14.30
CA ARG A 171 -33.23 1.43 15.30
C ARG A 171 -32.24 1.09 16.42
N ALA A 172 -31.28 2.00 16.63
CA ALA A 172 -30.47 2.05 17.84
C ALA A 172 -31.34 2.49 19.02
#